data_AF-A0AAV2HZ37-F1
#
_entry.id   AF-A0AAV2HZ37-F1
#
_cell.length_a   1.000
_cell.length_b   1.000
_cell.length_c   1.000
_cell.angle_alpha   90.00
_cell.angle_beta   90.00
_cell.angle_gamma   90.00
#
_symmetry.space_group_name_H-M   'P 1'
#
loop_
_entity.id
_entity.type
_entity.pdbx_description
1 polymer ?
#
loop_
_entity_poly.entity_id
_entity_poly.type
_entity_poly.pdbx_seq_one_letter_code
_entity_poly.pdbx_strand_id
1 'polypeptide(L)'
;MPRTYKKKPETRKYASCDDKKPQKASDMITSGASQRIVCAELGITISTLQNKLKKTHMQKSGRPIVLTEFEEKAIAEHLVATSEWVFPFYCKDILVLIKTYLDKQGRSF
;
A
#
# COMPACT_ATOMS: atom_id res chain seq x y z
N MET A 1 -18.06 2.25 -1.27
CA MET A 1 -17.26 1.44 -0.32
C MET A 1 -15.82 1.37 -0.81
N PRO A 2 -14.81 1.61 0.05
CA PRO A 2 -13.40 1.55 -0.34
C PRO A 2 -12.99 0.17 -0.84
N ARG A 3 -12.09 0.10 -1.81
CA ARG A 3 -11.70 -1.17 -2.46
C ARG A 3 -11.00 -2.11 -1.47
N THR A 4 -11.65 -3.21 -1.08
CA THR A 4 -10.98 -4.30 -0.37
C THR A 4 -10.17 -5.13 -1.36
N TYR A 5 -8.85 -4.93 -1.43
CA TYR A 5 -7.99 -5.70 -2.33
C TYR A 5 -7.89 -7.17 -1.89
N LYS A 6 -8.45 -8.08 -2.69
CA LYS A 6 -8.29 -9.53 -2.54
C LYS A 6 -7.45 -10.06 -3.71
N LYS A 7 -6.38 -10.79 -3.42
CA LYS A 7 -5.59 -11.51 -4.44
C LYS A 7 -6.41 -12.69 -4.96
N LYS A 8 -6.26 -13.03 -6.25
CA LYS A 8 -6.84 -14.27 -6.78
C LYS A 8 -6.20 -15.48 -6.06
N PRO A 9 -6.97 -16.52 -5.71
CA PRO A 9 -6.45 -17.66 -4.94
C PRO A 9 -5.29 -18.38 -5.62
N GLU A 10 -5.30 -18.45 -6.96
CA GLU A 10 -4.31 -19.18 -7.77
C GLU A 10 -3.05 -18.36 -8.10
N THR A 11 -2.95 -17.11 -7.64
CA THR A 11 -1.83 -16.25 -8.00
C THR A 11 -0.52 -16.79 -7.41
N ARG A 12 0.59 -16.72 -8.18
CA ARG A 12 1.92 -17.11 -7.71
C ARG A 12 2.25 -16.41 -6.39
N LYS A 13 2.49 -17.20 -5.34
CA LYS A 13 2.94 -16.70 -4.05
C LYS A 13 4.42 -16.32 -4.19
N TYR A 14 4.70 -15.04 -4.43
CA TYR A 14 6.04 -14.53 -4.21
C TYR A 14 6.40 -14.76 -2.73
N ALA A 15 7.70 -14.94 -2.44
CA ALA A 15 8.22 -15.00 -1.07
C ALA A 15 7.97 -13.65 -0.39
N SER A 16 6.74 -13.40 0.04
CA SER A 16 6.38 -12.19 0.74
C SER A 16 7.09 -12.27 2.09
N CYS A 17 7.92 -11.28 2.36
CA CYS A 17 8.30 -10.96 3.71
C CYS A 17 6.99 -10.60 4.43
N ASP A 18 6.43 -11.56 5.15
CA ASP A 18 5.25 -11.39 5.98
C ASP A 18 5.47 -10.21 6.92
N ASP A 19 4.45 -9.38 7.19
CA ASP A 19 4.61 -8.08 7.85
C ASP A 19 5.27 -8.19 9.25
N LYS A 20 5.23 -9.39 9.84
CA LYS A 20 5.84 -9.73 11.14
C LYS A 20 7.33 -10.03 11.09
N LYS A 21 7.87 -10.45 9.93
CA LYS A 21 9.28 -10.78 9.77
C LYS A 21 10.24 -9.59 9.89
N PRO A 22 9.95 -8.38 9.37
CA PRO A 22 10.87 -7.24 9.51
C PRO A 22 10.98 -6.75 10.96
N GLN A 23 9.92 -6.82 11.76
CA GLN A 23 9.96 -6.47 13.19
C GLN A 23 10.84 -7.45 13.97
N LYS A 24 10.65 -8.75 13.76
CA LYS A 24 11.53 -9.78 14.36
C LYS A 24 12.99 -9.62 13.93
N ALA A 25 13.22 -9.24 12.67
CA ALA A 25 14.56 -8.99 12.17
C ALA A 25 15.21 -7.79 12.87
N SER A 26 14.49 -6.70 13.13
CA SER A 26 15.03 -5.57 13.88
C SER A 26 15.35 -5.96 15.32
N ASP A 27 14.46 -6.72 15.98
CA ASP A 27 14.64 -7.12 17.38
C ASP A 27 15.89 -8.01 17.55
N MET A 28 16.11 -8.95 16.63
CA MET A 28 17.30 -9.81 16.62
C MET A 28 18.60 -9.01 16.39
N ILE A 29 18.57 -8.01 15.50
CA ILE A 29 19.74 -7.16 15.25
C ILE A 29 20.04 -6.29 16.48
N THR A 30 19.02 -5.76 17.15
CA THR A 30 19.18 -5.00 18.40
C THR A 30 19.72 -5.89 19.53
N SER A 31 19.37 -7.18 19.56
CA SER A 31 19.91 -8.16 20.50
C SER A 31 21.38 -8.56 20.25
N GLY A 32 22.00 -8.05 19.17
CA GLY A 32 23.41 -8.29 18.84
C GLY A 32 23.66 -9.42 17.83
N ALA A 33 22.61 -9.99 17.23
CA ALA A 33 22.77 -11.02 16.21
C ALA A 33 23.33 -10.46 14.90
N SER A 34 24.24 -11.19 14.26
CA SER A 34 24.77 -10.78 12.95
C SER A 34 23.70 -10.90 11.86
N GLN A 35 23.74 -10.01 10.86
CA GLN A 35 22.80 -10.02 9.73
C GLN A 35 22.73 -11.38 9.02
N ARG A 36 23.83 -12.16 9.00
CA ARG A 36 23.87 -13.50 8.41
C ARG A 36 23.01 -14.51 9.17
N ILE A 37 23.06 -14.49 10.50
CA ILE A 37 22.28 -15.38 11.37
C ILE A 37 20.79 -15.06 11.21
N VAL A 38 20.44 -13.78 11.27
CA VAL A 38 19.07 -13.28 11.10
C VAL A 38 18.49 -13.67 9.74
N CYS A 39 19.30 -13.58 8.68
CA CYS A 39 18.91 -14.01 7.33
C CYS A 39 18.64 -15.53 7.24
N ALA A 40 19.47 -16.35 7.90
CA ALA A 40 19.30 -17.79 7.92
C ALA A 40 18.03 -18.21 8.68
N GLU A 41 17.76 -17.59 9.82
CA GLU A 41 16.57 -17.89 10.64
C GLU A 41 15.26 -17.45 9.99
N LEU A 42 15.25 -16.29 9.33
CA LEU A 42 14.03 -15.72 8.74
C LEU A 42 13.79 -16.15 7.29
N GLY A 43 14.78 -16.79 6.65
CA GLY A 43 14.76 -17.13 5.22
C GLY A 43 14.72 -15.90 4.31
N ILE A 44 15.37 -14.82 4.72
CA ILE A 44 15.40 -13.52 4.03
C ILE A 44 16.79 -13.30 3.45
N THR A 45 16.90 -12.83 2.21
CA THR A 45 18.20 -12.50 1.62
C THR A 45 18.83 -11.28 2.30
N ILE A 46 20.16 -11.22 2.37
CA ILE A 46 20.89 -10.10 3.02
C ILE A 46 20.54 -8.76 2.37
N SER A 47 20.40 -8.72 1.04
CA SER A 47 20.01 -7.52 0.30
C SER A 47 18.63 -7.02 0.72
N THR A 48 17.65 -7.93 0.86
CA THR A 48 16.31 -7.56 1.34
C THR A 48 16.33 -7.04 2.77
N LEU A 49 17.14 -7.61 3.66
CA LEU A 49 17.27 -7.12 5.03
C LEU A 49 17.87 -5.70 5.06
N GLN A 50 18.94 -5.46 4.29
CA GLN A 50 19.58 -4.15 4.21
C GLN A 50 18.66 -3.09 3.60
N ASN A 51 17.88 -3.43 2.57
CA ASN A 51 16.90 -2.51 1.98
C ASN A 51 15.79 -2.14 2.99
N LYS A 52 15.39 -3.09 3.85
CA LYS A 52 14.43 -2.84 4.93
C LYS A 52 15.03 -1.95 6.01
N LEU A 53 16.28 -2.17 6.42
CA LEU A 53 16.99 -1.31 7.37
C LEU A 53 17.18 0.12 6.85
N LYS A 54 17.51 0.28 5.55
CA LYS A 54 17.70 1.58 4.89
C LYS A 54 16.39 2.24 4.44
N LYS A 55 15.24 1.63 4.69
CA LYS A 55 13.90 2.14 4.34
C LYS A 55 13.68 2.42 2.84
N THR A 56 14.45 1.80 1.94
CA THR A 56 14.43 2.13 0.49
C THR A 56 13.22 1.55 -0.25
N HIS A 57 12.60 0.48 0.27
CA HIS A 57 11.43 -0.18 -0.34
C HIS A 57 10.37 -0.54 0.72
N MET A 58 9.79 0.50 1.34
CA MET A 58 8.74 0.37 2.36
C MET A 58 7.34 0.28 1.78
N GLN A 59 7.13 0.71 0.53
CA GLN A 59 5.79 0.71 -0.05
C GLN A 59 5.31 -0.70 -0.40
N LYS A 60 3.98 -0.85 -0.48
CA LYS A 60 3.34 -2.10 -0.92
C LYS A 60 3.82 -2.45 -2.32
N SER A 61 4.09 -3.73 -2.56
CA SER A 61 4.49 -4.22 -3.88
C SER A 61 3.36 -3.99 -4.90
N GLY A 62 3.64 -3.25 -5.98
CA GLY A 62 2.67 -2.88 -7.02
C GLY A 62 2.69 -1.37 -7.30
N ARG A 63 1.76 -0.88 -8.14
CA ARG A 63 1.57 0.57 -8.33
C ARG A 63 0.99 1.14 -7.02
N PRO A 64 1.64 2.14 -6.39
CA PRO A 64 1.12 2.77 -5.20
C PRO A 64 -0.21 3.46 -5.49
N ILE A 65 -1.10 3.44 -4.51
CA ILE A 65 -2.39 4.11 -4.59
C ILE A 65 -2.13 5.61 -4.37
N VAL A 66 -2.68 6.45 -5.26
CA VAL A 66 -2.50 7.91 -5.19
C VAL A 66 -3.41 8.54 -4.13
N LEU A 67 -4.59 7.97 -3.93
CA LEU A 67 -5.53 8.35 -2.88
C LEU A 67 -5.22 7.61 -1.57
N THR A 68 -5.35 8.31 -0.45
CA THR A 68 -5.34 7.67 0.87
C THR A 68 -6.68 6.98 1.14
N GLU A 69 -6.68 6.01 2.07
CA GLU A 69 -7.93 5.31 2.45
C GLU A 69 -8.99 6.27 3.01
N PHE A 70 -8.56 7.37 3.64
CA PHE A 70 -9.46 8.42 4.13
C PHE A 70 -10.07 9.22 2.98
N GLU A 71 -9.25 9.66 2.02
CA GLU A 71 -9.70 10.40 0.83
C GLU A 71 -10.70 9.55 0.01
N GLU A 72 -10.39 8.27 -0.20
CA GLU A 72 -11.27 7.35 -0.95
C GLU A 72 -12.63 7.16 -0.25
N LYS A 73 -12.65 7.08 1.09
CA LYS A 73 -13.89 7.01 1.86
C LYS A 73 -14.71 8.29 1.75
N ALA A 74 -14.09 9.45 1.97
CA ALA A 74 -14.77 10.73 1.89
C ALA A 74 -15.39 10.97 0.50
N ILE A 75 -14.66 10.68 -0.57
CA ILE A 75 -15.16 10.79 -1.95
C ILE A 75 -16.35 9.84 -2.16
N ALA A 76 -16.26 8.60 -1.68
CA ALA A 76 -17.36 7.64 -1.81
C ALA A 76 -18.62 8.08 -1.05
N GLU A 77 -18.49 8.62 0.16
CA GLU A 77 -19.62 9.12 0.96
C GLU A 77 -20.32 10.30 0.27
N HIS A 78 -19.55 11.25 -0.26
CA HIS A 78 -20.11 12.39 -0.98
C HIS A 78 -20.78 11.99 -2.31
N LEU A 79 -20.23 11.00 -3.02
CA LEU A 79 -20.86 10.45 -4.23
C LEU A 79 -22.20 9.78 -3.92
N VAL A 80 -22.31 9.08 -2.79
CA VAL A 80 -23.58 8.49 -2.35
C VAL A 80 -24.59 9.59 -2.01
N ALA A 81 -24.20 10.59 -1.21
CA ALA A 81 -25.09 11.69 -0.85
C ALA A 81 -25.59 12.49 -2.08
N THR A 82 -24.73 12.73 -3.06
CA THR A 82 -25.12 13.42 -4.30
C THR A 82 -26.01 12.55 -5.21
N SER A 83 -25.87 11.23 -5.16
CA SER A 83 -26.77 10.31 -5.88
C SER A 83 -28.20 10.36 -5.33
N GLU A 84 -28.38 10.57 -4.02
CA GLU A 84 -29.69 10.76 -3.38
C GLU A 84 -30.38 12.04 -3.88
N TRP A 85 -29.60 13.02 -4.33
CA TRP A 85 -30.08 14.30 -4.85
C TRP A 85 -30.37 14.26 -6.36
N VAL A 86 -30.43 13.05 -6.94
CA VAL A 86 -30.77 12.81 -8.36
C VAL A 86 -29.73 13.42 -9.31
N PHE A 87 -28.46 13.52 -8.89
CA PHE A 87 -27.38 13.92 -9.77
C PHE A 87 -26.62 12.68 -10.29
N PRO A 88 -26.81 12.27 -11.56
CA PRO A 88 -26.12 11.11 -12.11
C PRO A 88 -24.64 11.44 -12.37
N PHE A 89 -23.74 10.75 -11.68
CA PHE A 89 -22.31 10.78 -11.99
C PHE A 89 -21.92 9.60 -12.89
N TYR A 90 -21.24 9.90 -14.00
CA TYR A 90 -20.60 8.87 -14.82
C TYR A 90 -19.16 8.63 -14.37
N CYS A 91 -18.59 7.48 -14.75
CA CYS A 91 -17.21 7.15 -14.40
C CYS A 91 -16.19 8.22 -14.86
N LYS A 92 -16.44 8.89 -16.00
CA LYS A 92 -15.58 9.97 -16.50
C LYS A 92 -15.61 11.20 -15.59
N ASP A 93 -16.78 11.55 -15.06
CA ASP A 93 -16.94 12.71 -14.18
C ASP A 93 -16.19 12.49 -12.86
N ILE A 94 -16.24 11.28 -12.32
CA ILE A 94 -15.49 10.88 -11.13
C ILE A 94 -13.97 10.98 -11.39
N LEU A 95 -13.50 10.54 -12.57
CA LEU A 95 -12.09 10.66 -12.94
C LEU A 95 -11.64 12.12 -13.06
N VAL A 96 -12.47 12.99 -13.63
CA VAL A 96 -12.19 14.43 -13.72
C VAL A 96 -12.19 15.07 -12.33
N LEU A 97 -13.13 14.70 -11.46
CA LEU A 97 -13.16 15.15 -10.08
C LEU A 97 -11.88 14.75 -9.33
N ILE A 98 -11.48 13.48 -9.40
CA ILE A 98 -10.26 12.99 -8.76
C ILE A 98 -9.03 13.70 -9.34
N LYS A 99 -8.96 13.85 -10.67
CA LYS A 99 -7.85 14.55 -11.33
C LYS A 99 -7.75 16.00 -10.86
N THR A 100 -8.85 16.75 -10.87
CA THR A 100 -8.86 18.15 -10.42
C THR A 100 -8.53 18.28 -8.93
N TYR A 101 -8.94 17.33 -8.09
CA TYR A 101 -8.55 17.28 -6.69
C TYR A 101 -7.05 17.07 -6.51
N LEU A 102 -6.47 16.11 -7.23
CA LEU A 102 -5.04 15.81 -7.16
C LEU A 102 -4.18 16.94 -7.74
N ASP A 103 -4.59 17.51 -8.87
CA ASP A 103 -3.91 18.65 -9.51
C ASP A 103 -3.87 19.86 -8.54
N LYS A 104 -4.95 20.13 -7.79
CA LYS A 104 -4.98 21.17 -6.75
C LYS A 104 -4.03 20.90 -5.59
N GLN A 105 -3.71 19.65 -5.31
CA GLN A 105 -2.74 19.25 -4.29
C GLN A 105 -1.30 19.15 -4.83
N GLY A 106 -1.09 19.41 -6.13
CA GLY A 106 0.21 19.21 -6.79
C GLY A 106 0.58 17.74 -6.96
N ARG A 107 -0.37 16.82 -6.88
CA ARG A 107 -0.19 15.38 -7.09
C ARG A 107 -0.64 15.00 -8.50
N SER A 108 0.10 14.10 -9.17
CA SER A 108 -0.25 13.61 -10.51
C SER A 108 -0.57 12.11 -10.47
N PHE A 109 -1.55 11.66 -11.29
CA PHE A 109 -2.06 10.28 -11.32
C PHE A 109 -2.00 9.67 -12.72
#